data_AF-A0A3N5VCC1-F1
#
_entry.id   AF-A0A3N5VCC1-F1
#
_cell.length_a   1.000
_cell.length_b   1.000
_cell.length_c   1.000
_cell.angle_alpha   90.00
_cell.angle_beta   90.00
_cell.angle_gamma   90.00
#
_symmetry.space_group_name_H-M   'P 1'
#
loop_
_entity.id
_entity.type
_entity.pdbx_description
1 polymer ?
#
loop_
_entity_poly.entity_id
_entity_poly.type
_entity_poly.pdbx_seq_one_letter_code
_entity_poly.pdbx_strand_id
1 'polypeptide(L)'
;MHRLPSSSAIRRIRLAALLLGAICLITPAAAGVLVYSIMNGDKELAMMGTAMIILVGLVVLMQWVIATRATCPLCLAPVLSARGCVKHRNARTFLGSHRIRVALAVLFRNQFRCPFCGEPTVLKVRERKTR
;
A
#
# COMPACT_ATOMS: atom_id res chain seq x y z
N MET A 1 19.54 -11.07 -3.51
CA MET A 1 18.07 -10.84 -3.39
C MET A 1 17.54 -11.67 -2.24
N HIS A 2 17.04 -11.04 -1.18
CA HIS A 2 16.53 -11.76 -0.01
C HIS A 2 15.11 -12.31 -0.27
N ARG A 3 14.85 -13.53 0.23
CA ARG A 3 13.56 -14.22 0.13
C ARG A 3 12.84 -14.16 1.47
N LEU A 4 11.51 -14.04 1.46
CA LEU A 4 10.73 -14.03 2.70
C LEU A 4 10.64 -15.44 3.30
N PRO A 5 10.73 -15.57 4.64
CA PRO A 5 10.66 -16.87 5.30
C PRO A 5 9.24 -17.46 5.34
N SER A 6 8.19 -16.64 5.17
CA SER A 6 6.79 -17.09 5.32
C SER A 6 5.86 -16.64 4.18
N SER A 7 4.96 -17.55 3.78
CA SER A 7 3.92 -17.30 2.77
C SER A 7 2.83 -16.35 3.26
N SER A 8 2.62 -16.26 4.58
CA SER A 8 1.68 -15.34 5.22
C SER A 8 2.15 -13.88 5.14
N ALA A 9 3.45 -13.62 5.30
CA ALA A 9 4.01 -12.27 5.11
C ALA A 9 3.85 -11.78 3.66
N ILE A 10 4.06 -12.67 2.69
CA ILE A 10 3.85 -12.38 1.26
C ILE A 10 2.39 -11.98 0.98
N ARG A 11 1.43 -12.75 1.49
CA ARG A 11 0.00 -12.45 1.33
C ARG A 11 -0.38 -11.10 1.94
N ARG A 12 0.15 -10.76 3.12
CA ARG A 12 -0.09 -9.46 3.76
C ARG A 12 0.47 -8.29 2.95
N ILE A 13 1.69 -8.40 2.42
CA ILE A 13 2.29 -7.35 1.60
C ILE A 13 1.52 -7.18 0.28
N ARG A 14 1.06 -8.27 -0.34
CA ARG A 14 0.20 -8.20 -1.54
C ARG A 14 -1.15 -7.56 -1.24
N LEU A 15 -1.83 -7.98 -0.18
CA LEU A 15 -3.09 -7.35 0.26
C LEU A 15 -2.87 -5.85 0.50
N ALA A 16 -1.82 -5.47 1.22
CA ALA A 16 -1.51 -4.07 1.44
C ALA A 16 -1.25 -3.32 0.13
N ALA A 17 -0.48 -3.88 -0.81
CA ALA A 17 -0.27 -3.24 -2.11
C ALA A 17 -1.59 -3.04 -2.89
N LEU A 18 -2.47 -4.04 -2.85
CA LEU A 18 -3.75 -4.04 -3.55
C LEU A 18 -4.73 -3.03 -2.93
N LEU A 19 -4.84 -3.00 -1.60
CA LEU A 19 -5.60 -1.98 -0.86
C LEU A 19 -5.09 -0.57 -1.14
N LEU A 20 -3.76 -0.36 -1.22
CA LEU A 20 -3.20 0.95 -1.54
C LEU A 20 -3.63 1.41 -2.95
N GLY A 21 -3.57 0.49 -3.92
CA GLY A 21 -4.02 0.75 -5.29
C GLY A 21 -5.51 1.08 -5.35
N ALA A 22 -6.34 0.31 -4.65
CA ALA A 22 -7.78 0.55 -4.56
C ALA A 22 -8.09 1.92 -3.95
N ILE A 23 -7.46 2.28 -2.83
CA ILE A 23 -7.63 3.62 -2.21
C ILE A 23 -7.23 4.72 -3.20
N CYS A 24 -6.10 4.55 -3.89
CA CYS A 24 -5.63 5.54 -4.86
C CYS A 24 -6.61 5.77 -6.02
N LEU A 25 -7.42 4.76 -6.37
CA LEU A 25 -8.44 4.85 -7.42
C LEU A 25 -9.78 5.36 -6.89
N ILE A 26 -10.22 4.87 -5.72
CA ILE A 26 -11.52 5.18 -5.14
C ILE A 26 -11.55 6.62 -4.59
N THR A 27 -10.44 7.12 -4.04
CA THR A 27 -10.37 8.47 -3.46
C THR A 27 -10.70 9.57 -4.50
N PRO A 28 -10.07 9.64 -5.69
CA PRO A 28 -10.43 10.63 -6.69
C PRO A 28 -11.84 10.41 -7.28
N ALA A 29 -12.29 9.16 -7.40
CA ALA A 29 -13.67 8.87 -7.83
C ALA A 29 -14.71 9.41 -6.84
N ALA A 30 -14.52 9.17 -5.54
CA ALA A 30 -15.39 9.69 -4.49
C ALA A 30 -15.36 11.23 -4.43
N ALA A 31 -14.18 11.83 -4.58
CA ALA A 31 -14.05 13.28 -4.66
C ALA A 31 -14.80 13.87 -5.87
N GLY A 32 -14.72 13.22 -7.04
CA GLY A 32 -15.44 13.62 -8.24
C GLY A 32 -16.96 13.57 -8.07
N VAL A 33 -17.49 12.49 -7.47
CA VAL A 33 -18.93 12.34 -7.20
C VAL A 33 -19.44 13.41 -6.23
N LEU A 34 -18.67 13.77 -5.21
CA LEU A 34 -19.04 14.85 -4.29
C LEU A 34 -19.07 16.20 -4.96
N VAL A 35 -18.04 16.54 -5.75
CA VAL A 35 -18.00 17.81 -6.49
C VAL A 35 -19.20 17.90 -7.45
N TYR A 36 -19.51 16.80 -8.15
CA TYR A 36 -20.66 16.71 -9.04
C TYR A 36 -21.99 16.89 -8.29
N SER A 37 -22.15 16.24 -7.13
CA SER A 37 -23.35 16.36 -6.29
C SER A 37 -23.55 17.78 -5.76
N ILE A 38 -22.48 18.48 -5.37
CA ILE A 38 -22.55 19.89 -4.92
C ILE A 38 -22.99 20.80 -6.06
N MET A 39 -22.55 20.53 -7.30
CA MET A 39 -22.94 21.32 -8.46
C MET A 39 -24.41 21.13 -8.85
N ASN A 40 -24.95 19.92 -8.73
CA ASN A 40 -26.34 19.63 -9.10
C ASN A 40 -27.36 19.83 -7.96
N GLY A 41 -26.92 19.92 -6.70
CA GLY A 41 -27.82 20.14 -5.55
C GLY A 41 -28.69 18.93 -5.18
N ASP A 42 -28.42 17.76 -5.73
CA ASP A 42 -29.17 16.53 -5.50
C ASP A 42 -28.82 15.89 -4.15
N LYS A 43 -29.81 15.83 -3.24
CA LYS A 43 -29.65 15.29 -1.89
C LYS A 43 -29.39 13.78 -1.87
N GLU A 44 -29.93 13.04 -2.83
CA GLU A 44 -29.71 11.58 -2.98
C GLU A 44 -28.24 11.27 -3.29
N LEU A 45 -27.66 12.01 -4.24
CA LEU A 45 -26.26 11.89 -4.62
C LEU A 45 -25.32 12.31 -3.47
N ALA A 46 -25.72 13.28 -2.65
CA ALA A 46 -24.97 13.70 -1.47
C ALA A 46 -24.92 12.61 -0.39
N MET A 47 -26.02 11.88 -0.17
CA MET A 47 -26.08 10.76 0.77
C MET A 47 -25.20 9.58 0.29
N MET A 48 -25.20 9.30 -1.01
CA MET A 48 -24.35 8.25 -1.58
C MET A 48 -22.87 8.64 -1.57
N GLY A 49 -22.56 9.91 -1.83
CA GLY A 49 -21.20 10.47 -1.74
C GLY A 49 -20.63 10.39 -0.32
N THR A 50 -21.42 10.75 0.70
CA THR A 50 -21.00 10.65 2.11
C THR A 50 -20.77 9.20 2.55
N ALA A 51 -21.63 8.25 2.14
CA ALA A 51 -21.41 6.83 2.38
C ALA A 51 -20.11 6.32 1.75
N MET A 52 -19.80 6.75 0.52
CA MET A 52 -18.53 6.44 -0.15
C MET A 52 -17.32 6.99 0.60
N ILE A 53 -17.36 8.22 1.12
CA ILE A 53 -16.26 8.79 1.91
C ILE A 53 -16.01 7.95 3.17
N ILE A 54 -17.07 7.59 3.89
CA ILE A 54 -16.96 6.80 5.12
C ILE A 54 -16.33 5.44 4.80
N LEU A 55 -16.77 4.80 3.73
CA LEU A 55 -16.20 3.54 3.27
C LEU A 55 -14.71 3.68 2.92
N VAL A 56 -14.33 4.74 2.19
CA VAL A 56 -12.92 5.05 1.88
C VAL A 56 -12.11 5.24 3.16
N GLY A 57 -12.64 5.97 4.15
CA GLY A 57 -12.00 6.17 5.45
C GLY A 57 -11.73 4.84 6.16
N LEU A 58 -12.70 3.93 6.19
CA LEU A 58 -12.55 2.58 6.75
C LEU A 58 -11.48 1.76 6.03
N VAL A 59 -11.47 1.79 4.70
CA VAL A 59 -10.46 1.09 3.88
C VAL A 59 -9.06 1.67 4.13
N VAL A 60 -8.94 2.99 4.26
CA VAL A 60 -7.68 3.67 4.61
C VAL A 60 -7.19 3.24 5.99
N LEU A 61 -8.08 3.16 6.99
CA LEU A 61 -7.72 2.70 8.33
C LEU A 61 -7.25 1.24 8.33
N MET A 62 -8.00 0.33 7.69
CA MET A 62 -7.60 -1.08 7.55
C MET A 62 -6.24 -1.18 6.86
N GLN A 63 -6.06 -0.43 5.78
CA GLN A 63 -4.80 -0.38 5.05
C GLN A 63 -3.65 0.10 5.94
N TRP A 64 -3.90 1.10 6.78
CA TRP A 64 -2.89 1.61 7.71
C TRP A 64 -2.47 0.52 8.71
N VAL A 65 -3.44 -0.19 9.30
CA VAL A 65 -3.20 -1.30 10.21
C VAL A 65 -2.40 -2.42 9.53
N ILE A 66 -2.76 -2.81 8.31
CA ILE A 66 -2.04 -3.86 7.56
C ILE A 66 -0.64 -3.36 7.18
N ALA A 67 -0.50 -2.09 6.78
CA ALA A 67 0.77 -1.47 6.41
C ALA A 67 1.76 -1.41 7.58
N THR A 68 1.28 -1.20 8.82
CA THR A 68 2.15 -1.26 10.02
C THR A 68 2.71 -2.66 10.26
N ARG A 69 1.97 -3.71 9.87
CA ARG A 69 2.38 -5.12 9.98
C ARG A 69 3.23 -5.60 8.81
N ALA A 70 3.27 -4.85 7.70
CA ALA A 70 4.05 -5.16 6.50
C ALA A 70 5.52 -4.70 6.69
N THR A 71 6.29 -5.48 7.44
CA THR A 71 7.69 -5.20 7.76
C THR A 71 8.66 -5.89 6.80
N CYS A 72 9.81 -5.25 6.57
CA CYS A 72 10.91 -5.88 5.85
C CYS A 72 11.58 -6.93 6.76
N PRO A 73 11.88 -8.15 6.28
CA PRO A 73 12.51 -9.18 7.12
C PRO A 73 13.96 -8.86 7.53
N LEU A 74 14.63 -7.90 6.89
CA LEU A 74 15.98 -7.48 7.27
C LEU A 74 15.98 -6.34 8.28
N CYS A 75 15.37 -5.21 7.91
CA CYS A 75 15.43 -4.02 8.75
C CYS A 75 14.25 -3.92 9.72
N LEU A 76 13.30 -4.86 9.67
CA LEU A 76 12.04 -4.89 10.46
C LEU A 76 11.19 -3.61 10.35
N ALA A 77 11.61 -2.66 9.53
CA ALA A 77 10.93 -1.41 9.30
C ALA A 77 9.66 -1.68 8.46
N PRO A 78 8.52 -1.07 8.85
CA PRO A 78 7.31 -1.13 8.06
C PRO A 78 7.51 -0.40 6.74
N VAL A 79 7.46 -1.13 5.64
CA VAL A 79 7.80 -0.64 4.30
C VAL A 79 6.74 0.35 3.79
N LEU A 80 5.49 0.18 4.24
CA LEU A 80 4.35 1.01 3.85
C LEU A 80 3.93 2.04 4.91
N SER A 81 4.54 2.07 6.09
CA SER A 81 4.24 3.08 7.11
C SER A 81 5.12 4.33 6.95
N ALA A 82 4.61 5.50 7.31
CA ALA A 82 5.46 6.67 7.54
C ALA A 82 6.16 6.43 8.88
N ARG A 83 7.46 6.17 8.85
CA ARG A 83 8.31 6.35 10.02
C ARG A 83 9.33 7.43 9.69
N GLY A 84 9.75 8.17 10.72
CA GLY A 84 10.84 9.15 10.67
C GLY A 84 12.23 8.53 10.55
N CYS A 85 12.35 7.27 10.10
CA CYS A 85 13.65 6.65 9.87
C CYS A 85 14.32 7.30 8.65
N VAL A 86 15.63 7.48 8.74
CA VAL A 86 16.45 8.01 7.64
C VAL A 86 16.28 7.09 6.42
N LYS A 87 15.76 7.66 5.33
CA LYS A 87 15.56 6.94 4.07
C LYS A 87 16.88 6.86 3.34
N HIS A 88 17.11 5.75 2.64
CA HIS A 88 18.33 5.57 1.86
C HIS A 88 18.41 6.63 0.75
N ARG A 89 19.58 7.26 0.55
CA ARG A 89 19.79 8.36 -0.43
C ARG A 89 19.39 7.98 -1.87
N ASN A 90 19.50 6.69 -2.22
CA ASN A 90 19.12 6.13 -3.53
C ASN A 90 17.69 5.56 -3.60
N ALA A 91 16.85 5.75 -2.57
CA ALA A 91 15.47 5.32 -2.63
C ALA A 91 14.72 6.20 -3.65
N ARG A 92 14.40 5.68 -4.85
CA ARG A 92 13.56 6.46 -5.78
C ARG A 92 12.09 6.41 -5.36
N THR A 93 11.42 7.54 -5.46
CA THR A 93 9.97 7.71 -5.31
C THR A 93 9.26 7.42 -6.64
N PHE A 94 7.96 7.17 -6.59
CA PHE A 94 7.09 7.22 -7.77
C PHE A 94 5.89 8.07 -7.37
N LEU A 95 5.59 9.14 -8.14
CA LEU A 95 4.62 10.18 -7.74
C LEU A 95 4.91 10.77 -6.34
N GLY A 96 6.18 11.07 -6.04
CA GLY A 96 6.59 11.64 -4.75
C GLY A 96 6.51 10.67 -3.55
N SER A 97 5.95 9.47 -3.71
CA SER A 97 5.77 8.49 -2.63
C SER A 97 6.54 7.20 -2.88
N HIS A 98 7.31 6.74 -1.90
CA HIS A 98 7.98 5.43 -1.97
C HIS A 98 6.97 4.27 -1.87
N ARG A 99 5.83 4.49 -1.22
CA ARG A 99 4.82 3.45 -0.97
C ARG A 99 4.18 2.97 -2.27
N ILE A 100 3.85 3.91 -3.16
CA ILE A 100 3.25 3.61 -4.47
C ILE A 100 4.22 2.81 -5.32
N ARG A 101 5.51 3.20 -5.31
CA ARG A 101 6.54 2.46 -6.05
C ARG A 101 6.71 1.04 -5.55
N VAL A 102 6.72 0.85 -4.23
CA VAL A 102 6.77 -0.49 -3.62
C VAL A 102 5.51 -1.27 -3.98
N ALA A 103 4.33 -0.68 -3.85
CA ALA A 103 3.07 -1.34 -4.20
C ALA A 103 3.05 -1.79 -5.66
N LEU A 104 3.43 -0.92 -6.60
CA LEU A 104 3.57 -1.25 -8.03
C LEU A 104 4.60 -2.36 -8.26
N ALA A 105 5.76 -2.29 -7.62
CA ALA A 105 6.79 -3.31 -7.78
C ALA A 105 6.34 -4.67 -7.23
N VAL A 106 5.60 -4.68 -6.12
CA VAL A 106 4.97 -5.88 -5.56
C VAL A 106 3.91 -6.43 -6.53
N LEU A 107 3.06 -5.58 -7.10
CA LEU A 107 1.95 -5.98 -7.96
C LEU A 107 2.41 -6.48 -9.34
N PHE A 108 3.34 -5.75 -9.98
CA PHE A 108 3.80 -6.04 -11.34
C PHE A 108 5.04 -6.93 -11.41
N ARG A 109 5.98 -6.79 -10.47
CA ARG A 109 7.28 -7.49 -10.52
C ARG A 109 7.44 -8.54 -9.43
N ASN A 110 6.50 -8.63 -8.49
CA ASN A 110 6.54 -9.57 -7.36
C ASN A 110 7.86 -9.49 -6.56
N GLN A 111 8.51 -8.32 -6.61
CA GLN A 111 9.75 -7.98 -5.93
C GLN A 111 9.73 -6.49 -5.62
N PHE A 112 10.34 -6.07 -4.53
CA PHE A 112 10.44 -4.67 -4.16
C PHE A 112 11.80 -4.36 -3.57
N ARG A 113 12.19 -3.10 -3.63
CA ARG A 113 13.39 -2.59 -2.96
C ARG A 113 12.94 -1.82 -1.73
N CYS A 114 13.43 -2.19 -0.56
CA CYS A 114 13.06 -1.49 0.67
C CYS A 114 13.62 -0.05 0.63
N PRO A 115 12.82 1.00 0.94
CA PRO A 115 13.29 2.38 0.94
C PRO A 115 14.24 2.71 2.10
N PHE A 116 14.26 1.87 3.15
CA PHE A 116 15.12 2.05 4.32
C PHE A 116 16.46 1.33 4.16
N CYS A 117 16.48 0.00 4.04
CA CYS A 117 17.74 -0.75 3.87
C CYS A 117 18.28 -0.76 2.43
N GLY A 118 17.51 -0.33 1.44
CA GLY A 118 17.96 -0.28 0.04
C GLY A 118 18.12 -1.64 -0.63
N GLU A 119 17.89 -2.74 0.08
CA GLU A 119 18.06 -4.09 -0.46
C GLU A 119 16.85 -4.56 -1.29
N PRO A 120 17.10 -5.30 -2.39
CA PRO A 120 16.05 -5.94 -3.17
C PRO A 120 15.55 -7.23 -2.50
N THR A 121 14.26 -7.23 -2.18
CA THR A 121 13.52 -8.33 -1.57
C THR A 121 12.50 -8.90 -2.55
N VAL A 122 12.54 -10.22 -2.74
CA VAL A 122 11.65 -10.94 -3.65
C VAL A 122 10.52 -11.58 -2.85
N LEU A 123 9.26 -11.39 -3.29
CA LEU A 123 8.09 -12.05 -2.69
C LEU A 123 7.99 -13.50 -3.18
N LYS A 124 9.00 -14.31 -2.86
CA LYS A 124 8.98 -15.76 -2.96
C LYS A 124 9.30 -16.34 -1.60
N VAL A 125 8.56 -17.38 -1.23
CA VAL A 125 8.85 -18.15 -0.02
C VAL A 125 10.21 -18.80 -0.22
N ARG A 126 11.07 -18.75 0.79
CA ARG A 126 12.29 -19.56 0.80
C ARG A 126 11.86 -21.02 0.84
N GLU A 127 12.16 -21.78 -0.22
CA GLU A 127 11.95 -23.23 -0.21
C GLU A 127 12.75 -23.81 0.95
N ARG A 128 12.04 -24.46 1.87
CA ARG A 128 12.67 -25.22 2.95
C ARG A 128 13.27 -26.44 2.27
N LYS A 129 14.60 -26.54 2.27
CA LYS A 129 15.30 -27.73 1.78
C LYS A 129 14.92 -28.87 2.72
N THR A 130 13.91 -29.66 2.36
CA THR A 130 13.59 -30.92 3.00
C THR A 130 14.82 -31.80 2.76
N ARG A 131 15.51 -32.12 3.85
CA ARG A 131 16.68 -32.99 3.85
C ARG A 131 16.21 -34.42 3.99
#